data_AF-A0A7J0CZG4-F1
#
_entry.id   AF-A0A7J0CZG4-F1
#
_cell.length_a   1.000
_cell.length_b   1.000
_cell.length_c   1.000
_cell.angle_alpha   90.00
_cell.angle_beta   90.00
_cell.angle_gamma   90.00
#
_symmetry.space_group_name_H-M   'P 1'
#
loop_
_entity.id
_entity.type
_entity.pdbx_description
1 polymer ?
#
loop_
_entity_poly.entity_id
_entity_poly.type
_entity_poly.pdbx_seq_one_letter_code
_entity_poly.pdbx_strand_id
1 'polypeptide(L)'
;MALDVELLLAAMAPDIDARFERLYGYLNDDLTRRRPAIGLALELCGLPAAGSGRFRFQPSAPLVAGGLLEIGDPERPLLSRTLRVPDRVTAHLLGDDETDGRLRGLVHVPAPAASRTTGRRPTGSRRRSPRAAAWCTCSTGAATPRGWPSRRSPPPAAAPSSWTSRPSRRPVTGRRS
;
A
#
# COMPACT_ATOMS: atom_id res chain seq x y z
N MET A 1 4.02 -6.14 -7.65
CA MET A 1 3.98 -4.72 -8.08
C MET A 1 2.57 -4.25 -8.42
N ALA A 2 1.69 -5.06 -9.02
CA ALA A 2 0.28 -4.68 -9.22
C ALA A 2 -0.40 -4.13 -7.94
N LEU A 3 -0.32 -4.88 -6.83
CA LEU A 3 -0.88 -4.48 -5.53
C LEU A 3 -0.48 -3.08 -5.05
N ASP A 4 0.77 -2.67 -5.26
CA ASP A 4 1.24 -1.36 -4.79
C ASP A 4 0.59 -0.21 -5.58
N VAL A 5 0.25 -0.46 -6.85
CA VAL A 5 -0.52 0.46 -7.70
C VAL A 5 -2.00 0.44 -7.32
N GLU A 6 -2.58 -0.74 -7.05
CA GLU A 6 -3.98 -0.88 -6.61
C GLU A 6 -4.24 -0.13 -5.29
N LEU A 7 -3.35 -0.28 -4.31
CA LEU A 7 -3.40 0.44 -3.04
C LEU A 7 -3.25 1.96 -3.22
N LEU A 8 -2.35 2.40 -4.10
CA LEU A 8 -2.15 3.83 -4.39
C LEU A 8 -3.40 4.43 -5.09
N LEU A 9 -3.98 3.72 -6.05
CA LEU A 9 -5.20 4.15 -6.75
C LEU A 9 -6.41 4.19 -5.80
N ALA A 10 -6.56 3.22 -4.90
CA ALA A 10 -7.62 3.24 -3.88
C ALA A 10 -7.48 4.45 -2.95
N ALA A 11 -6.26 4.76 -2.49
CA ALA A 11 -6.01 5.93 -1.64
C ALA A 11 -6.19 7.28 -2.37
N MET A 12 -5.93 7.31 -3.69
CA MET A 12 -6.07 8.50 -4.56
C MET A 12 -7.50 8.73 -5.07
N ALA A 13 -8.35 7.70 -5.12
CA ALA A 13 -9.70 7.79 -5.67
C ALA A 13 -10.56 8.98 -5.18
N PRO A 14 -10.58 9.39 -3.89
CA PRO A 14 -11.39 10.52 -3.45
C PRO A 14 -10.81 11.88 -3.90
N ASP A 15 -9.52 11.93 -4.23
CA ASP A 15 -8.85 13.12 -4.77
C ASP A 15 -9.10 13.31 -6.28
N ILE A 16 -9.68 12.30 -6.96
CA ILE A 16 -10.03 12.33 -8.40
C ILE A 16 -11.51 12.68 -8.60
N ASP A 17 -12.42 12.07 -7.84
CA ASP A 17 -13.87 12.32 -7.93
C ASP A 17 -14.52 12.19 -6.54
N ALA A 18 -15.21 13.25 -6.10
CA ALA A 18 -15.94 13.31 -4.82
C ALA A 18 -17.08 12.28 -4.69
N ARG A 19 -17.41 11.53 -5.75
CA ARG A 19 -18.26 10.32 -5.65
C ARG A 19 -17.58 9.22 -4.82
N PHE A 20 -16.27 9.08 -4.89
CA PHE A 20 -15.52 8.09 -4.08
C PHE A 20 -15.53 8.44 -2.59
N GLU A 21 -15.54 9.73 -2.22
CA GLU A 21 -15.74 10.15 -0.82
C GLU A 21 -17.01 9.55 -0.20
N ARG A 22 -18.11 9.57 -0.96
CA ARG A 22 -19.42 9.05 -0.52
C ARG A 22 -19.40 7.53 -0.46
N LEU A 23 -18.83 6.89 -1.48
CA LEU A 23 -18.68 5.42 -1.52
C LEU A 23 -17.86 4.91 -0.33
N TYR A 24 -16.74 5.57 0.01
CA TYR A 24 -15.97 5.22 1.20
C TYR A 24 -16.72 5.52 2.49
N GLY A 25 -17.51 6.59 2.55
CA GLY A 25 -18.40 6.83 3.69
C GLY A 25 -19.36 5.65 3.94
N TYR A 26 -19.96 5.08 2.88
CA TYR A 26 -20.79 3.89 2.99
C TYR A 26 -20.00 2.63 3.34
N LEU A 27 -18.85 2.38 2.70
CA LEU A 27 -18.01 1.20 2.94
C LEU A 27 -17.32 1.20 4.31
N ASN A 28 -17.18 2.37 4.95
CA ASN A 28 -16.66 2.52 6.31
C ASN A 28 -17.79 2.49 7.37
N ASP A 29 -19.07 2.31 6.98
CA ASP A 29 -20.27 2.50 7.82
C ASP A 29 -20.35 3.89 8.52
N ASP A 30 -19.63 4.89 7.99
CA ASP A 30 -19.39 6.17 8.63
C ASP A 30 -19.19 7.27 7.56
N LEU A 31 -20.24 8.04 7.29
CA LEU A 31 -20.22 9.12 6.30
C LEU A 31 -19.26 10.28 6.64
N THR A 32 -18.67 10.31 7.85
CA THR A 32 -17.58 11.23 8.17
C THR A 32 -16.23 10.75 7.62
N ARG A 33 -16.07 9.45 7.36
CA ARG A 33 -14.85 8.82 6.83
C ARG A 33 -14.87 8.72 5.30
N ARG A 34 -14.43 9.81 4.68
CA ARG A 34 -14.40 9.97 3.21
C ARG A 34 -13.16 9.41 2.50
N ARG A 35 -12.27 8.73 3.24
CA ARG A 35 -11.06 8.09 2.73
C ARG A 35 -11.03 6.62 3.16
N PRO A 36 -10.36 5.73 2.40
CA PRO A 36 -10.28 4.33 2.76
C PRO A 36 -9.37 4.14 3.97
N ALA A 37 -9.77 3.23 4.87
CA ALA A 37 -8.88 2.70 5.89
C ALA A 37 -8.02 1.55 5.33
N ILE A 38 -6.90 1.21 6.00
CA ILE A 38 -6.01 0.11 5.60
C ILE A 38 -6.77 -1.22 5.41
N GLY A 39 -7.73 -1.53 6.28
CA GLY A 39 -8.55 -2.74 6.17
C GLY A 39 -9.38 -2.76 4.90
N LEU A 40 -10.10 -1.67 4.61
CA LEU A 40 -10.91 -1.52 3.40
C LEU A 40 -10.05 -1.55 2.12
N ALA A 41 -8.88 -0.93 2.13
CA ALA A 41 -7.96 -0.97 0.99
C ALA A 41 -7.45 -2.39 0.69
N LEU A 42 -7.19 -3.20 1.73
CA LEU A 42 -6.84 -4.61 1.56
C LEU A 42 -8.02 -5.43 1.02
N GLU A 43 -9.23 -5.21 1.54
CA GLU A 43 -10.46 -5.87 1.11
C GLU A 43 -10.78 -5.60 -0.37
N LEU A 44 -10.68 -4.34 -0.80
CA LEU A 44 -10.84 -3.93 -2.20
C LEU A 44 -9.79 -4.56 -3.15
N CYS A 45 -8.60 -4.89 -2.63
CA CYS A 45 -7.57 -5.65 -3.35
C CYS A 45 -7.74 -7.18 -3.24
N GLY A 46 -8.84 -7.67 -2.66
CA GLY A 46 -9.10 -9.09 -2.46
C GLY A 46 -8.17 -9.78 -1.43
N LEU A 47 -7.55 -9.00 -0.52
CA LEU A 47 -6.57 -9.50 0.44
C LEU A 47 -7.17 -9.65 1.85
N PRO A 48 -6.85 -10.74 2.57
CA PRO A 48 -7.27 -10.89 3.96
C PRO A 48 -6.55 -9.87 4.86
N ALA A 49 -7.29 -9.25 5.78
CA ALA A 49 -6.75 -8.26 6.72
C ALA A 49 -5.61 -8.80 7.61
N ALA A 50 -5.66 -10.09 7.95
CA ALA A 50 -4.60 -10.80 8.67
C ALA A 50 -3.47 -11.35 7.75
N GLY A 51 -3.53 -11.08 6.45
CA GLY A 51 -2.54 -11.54 5.47
C GLY A 51 -1.21 -10.81 5.53
N SER A 52 -0.36 -11.04 4.52
CA SER A 52 0.92 -10.34 4.33
C SER A 52 0.78 -8.92 3.76
N GLY A 53 -0.39 -8.57 3.19
CA GLY A 53 -0.66 -7.24 2.64
C GLY A 53 -0.46 -6.11 3.65
N ARG A 54 -0.72 -6.36 4.95
CA ARG A 54 -0.50 -5.39 6.04
C ARG A 54 0.96 -4.91 6.17
N PHE A 55 1.93 -5.68 5.65
CA PHE A 55 3.34 -5.26 5.64
C PHE A 55 3.65 -4.18 4.61
N ARG A 56 2.74 -3.89 3.64
CA ARG A 56 2.87 -2.79 2.67
C ARG A 56 2.64 -1.40 3.27
N PHE A 57 2.17 -1.33 4.51
CA PHE A 57 1.93 -0.10 5.27
C PHE A 57 2.95 0.11 6.40
N GLN A 58 4.05 -0.65 6.42
CA GLN A 58 5.15 -0.40 7.35
C GLN A 58 5.94 0.85 6.91
N PRO A 59 6.58 1.60 7.83
CA PRO A 59 7.39 2.77 7.47
C PRO A 59 8.50 2.50 6.45
N SER A 60 9.01 1.26 6.40
CA SER A 60 10.01 0.79 5.44
C SER A 60 9.44 0.22 4.14
N ALA A 61 8.12 0.16 3.97
CA ALA A 61 7.48 -0.36 2.77
C ALA A 61 7.54 0.68 1.62
N PRO A 62 7.65 0.26 0.34
CA PRO A 62 7.95 1.18 -0.77
C PRO A 62 7.02 2.38 -0.91
N LEU A 63 5.71 2.21 -0.68
CA LEU A 63 4.74 3.29 -0.77
C LEU A 63 4.91 4.34 0.34
N VAL A 64 5.21 3.91 1.56
CA VAL A 64 5.35 4.80 2.73
C VAL A 64 6.75 5.41 2.76
N ALA A 65 7.79 4.59 2.60
CA ALA A 65 9.19 5.01 2.56
C ALA A 65 9.50 5.95 1.39
N GLY A 66 8.83 5.76 0.24
CA GLY A 66 8.92 6.63 -0.92
C GLY A 66 8.05 7.90 -0.86
N GLY A 67 7.29 8.11 0.23
CA GLY A 67 6.39 9.26 0.37
C GLY A 67 5.23 9.29 -0.63
N LEU A 68 4.85 8.15 -1.21
CA LEU A 68 3.72 8.03 -2.13
C LEU A 68 2.38 7.86 -1.39
N LEU A 69 2.43 7.36 -0.15
CA LEU A 69 1.28 7.05 0.68
C LEU A 69 1.53 7.48 2.13
N GLU A 70 0.66 8.33 2.65
CA GLU A 70 0.59 8.74 4.05
C GLU A 70 -0.45 7.89 4.80
N ILE A 71 -0.14 7.61 6.07
CA ILE A 71 -1.02 6.86 6.98
C ILE A 71 -1.41 7.80 8.12
N GLY A 72 -2.69 8.18 8.15
CA GLY A 72 -3.29 8.99 9.22
C GLY A 72 -3.68 8.17 10.44
N ASP A 73 -4.20 8.87 11.45
CA ASP A 73 -4.77 8.31 12.69
C ASP A 73 -3.87 7.25 13.37
N PRO A 74 -2.58 7.55 13.66
CA PRO A 74 -1.62 6.58 14.19
C PRO A 74 -2.04 5.97 15.53
N GLU A 75 -2.86 6.66 16.32
CA GLU A 75 -3.46 6.20 17.57
C GLU A 75 -4.48 5.06 17.37
N ARG A 76 -5.02 4.89 16.15
CA ARG A 76 -5.96 3.80 15.84
C ARG A 76 -5.24 2.47 15.57
N PRO A 77 -5.93 1.33 15.76
CA PRO A 77 -5.48 0.02 15.28
C PRO A 77 -5.18 0.04 13.78
N LEU A 78 -4.15 -0.70 13.35
CA LEU A 78 -3.60 -0.64 11.99
C LEU A 78 -4.66 -0.62 10.88
N LEU A 79 -5.63 -1.54 10.92
CA LEU A 79 -6.67 -1.68 9.88
C LEU A 79 -7.64 -0.49 9.82
N SER A 80 -7.78 0.26 10.92
CA SER A 80 -8.67 1.42 11.05
C SER A 80 -7.97 2.76 10.78
N ARG A 81 -6.67 2.73 10.43
CA ARG A 81 -5.89 3.91 10.05
C ARG A 81 -6.22 4.34 8.63
N THR A 82 -6.37 5.64 8.44
CA THR A 82 -6.78 6.25 7.16
C THR A 82 -5.60 6.33 6.19
N LEU A 83 -5.85 6.09 4.91
CA LEU A 83 -4.86 6.27 3.84
C LEU A 83 -5.08 7.59 3.10
N ARG A 84 -3.98 8.28 2.77
CA ARG A 84 -3.96 9.49 1.94
C ARG A 84 -2.79 9.45 0.96
N VAL A 85 -2.99 9.98 -0.24
CA VAL A 85 -1.88 10.32 -1.15
C VAL A 85 -1.53 11.79 -0.96
N PRO A 86 -0.25 12.18 -0.82
CA PRO A 86 0.12 13.59 -0.73
C PRO A 86 -0.28 14.38 -1.97
N ASP A 87 -0.79 15.59 -1.78
CA ASP A 87 -1.36 16.42 -2.85
C ASP A 87 -0.38 16.63 -4.02
N ARG A 88 0.92 16.75 -3.72
CA ARG A 88 2.00 16.86 -4.72
C ARG A 88 2.17 15.59 -5.57
N VAL A 89 1.97 14.41 -4.98
CA VAL A 89 2.02 13.11 -5.70
C VAL A 89 0.80 12.97 -6.60
N THR A 90 -0.38 13.34 -6.11
CA THR A 90 -1.62 13.40 -6.91
C THR A 90 -1.49 14.37 -8.09
N ALA A 91 -1.00 15.59 -7.85
CA ALA A 91 -0.77 16.58 -8.90
C ALA A 91 0.19 16.06 -9.99
N HIS A 92 1.32 15.47 -9.60
CA HIS A 92 2.28 14.89 -10.55
C HIS A 92 1.70 13.74 -11.37
N LEU A 93 0.92 12.84 -10.75
CA LEU A 93 0.27 11.73 -11.48
C LEU A 93 -0.84 12.22 -12.43
N LEU A 94 -1.45 13.38 -12.16
CA LEU A 94 -2.36 14.09 -13.07
C LEU A 94 -1.63 14.92 -14.15
N GLY A 95 -0.30 15.07 -14.07
CA GLY A 95 0.56 15.68 -15.10
C GLY A 95 1.15 17.05 -14.75
N ASP A 96 1.11 17.47 -13.48
CA ASP A 96 1.83 18.65 -13.00
C ASP A 96 3.26 18.30 -12.54
N ASP A 97 4.25 18.67 -13.34
CA ASP A 97 5.68 18.42 -13.06
C ASP A 97 6.40 19.52 -12.24
N GLU A 98 5.73 20.56 -11.70
CA GLU A 98 6.41 21.79 -11.22
C GLU A 98 7.32 21.70 -9.97
N THR A 99 7.39 20.56 -9.25
CA THR A 99 8.05 20.38 -7.92
C THR A 99 7.19 20.84 -6.72
N ASP A 100 7.59 20.46 -5.50
CA ASP A 100 6.95 20.90 -4.26
C ASP A 100 7.36 22.33 -3.88
N GLY A 101 6.39 23.15 -3.45
CA GLY A 101 6.64 24.50 -2.94
C GLY A 101 7.63 24.56 -1.78
N ARG A 102 7.71 23.51 -0.95
CA ARG A 102 8.67 23.35 0.15
C ARG A 102 10.12 23.17 -0.31
N LEU A 103 10.34 22.82 -1.59
CA LEU A 103 11.67 22.59 -2.19
C LEU A 103 12.10 23.73 -3.12
N ARG A 104 11.21 24.70 -3.41
CA ARG A 104 11.53 25.85 -4.27
C ARG A 104 12.68 26.65 -3.66
N GLY A 105 13.73 26.88 -4.46
CA GLY A 105 14.96 27.56 -4.03
C GLY A 105 15.97 26.68 -3.28
N LEU A 106 15.60 25.48 -2.82
CA LEU A 106 16.51 24.52 -2.19
C LEU A 106 17.02 23.46 -3.17
N VAL A 107 16.23 23.13 -4.19
CA VAL A 107 16.54 22.11 -5.20
C VAL A 107 16.47 22.73 -6.59
N HIS A 108 17.51 22.53 -7.40
CA HIS A 108 17.43 22.76 -8.84
C HIS A 108 17.04 21.44 -9.51
N VAL A 109 15.81 21.35 -10.02
CA VAL A 109 15.40 20.21 -10.84
C VAL A 109 16.03 20.37 -12.22
N PRO A 110 16.95 19.48 -12.64
CA PRO A 110 17.52 19.55 -13.97
C PRO A 110 16.41 19.37 -15.01
N ALA A 111 16.40 20.19 -16.05
CA ALA A 111 15.44 20.04 -17.14
C ALA A 111 15.48 18.58 -17.66
N PRO A 112 14.32 17.93 -17.87
CA PRO A 112 14.28 16.52 -18.23
C PRO A 112 15.11 16.31 -19.49
N ALA A 113 16.15 15.49 -19.38
CA ALA A 113 17.07 15.20 -20.46
C ALA A 113 16.24 14.71 -21.66
N ALA A 114 16.16 15.52 -22.71
CA ALA A 114 15.28 15.26 -23.84
C ALA A 114 15.67 13.91 -24.44
N SER A 115 14.81 12.91 -24.26
CA SER A 115 14.99 11.61 -24.89
C SER A 115 15.06 11.85 -26.39
N ARG A 116 16.20 11.50 -27.00
CA ARG A 116 16.45 11.70 -28.44
C ARG A 116 15.58 10.73 -29.25
N THR A 117 14.28 11.05 -29.34
CA THR A 117 13.34 10.39 -30.23
C THR A 117 13.65 10.84 -31.65
N THR A 118 14.53 10.11 -32.32
CA THR A 118 14.76 10.24 -33.76
C THR A 118 13.48 9.84 -34.49
N GLY A 119 12.69 10.80 -34.99
CA GLY A 119 11.57 10.48 -35.89
C GLY A 119 10.37 11.42 -35.89
N ARG A 120 10.37 12.34 -36.87
CA ARG A 120 9.18 12.87 -37.58
C ARG A 120 8.12 13.67 -36.78
N ARG A 121 8.09 14.98 -37.05
CA ARG A 121 7.04 15.96 -36.67
C ARG A 121 5.61 15.49 -37.04
N PRO A 122 4.64 15.79 -36.18
CA PRO A 122 3.33 16.31 -36.58
C PRO A 122 3.18 17.79 -36.16
N THR A 123 2.55 18.59 -37.02
CA THR A 123 2.15 19.98 -36.73
C THR A 123 0.83 20.00 -35.95
N GLY A 124 0.80 20.64 -34.78
CA GLY A 124 -0.42 20.79 -33.98
C GLY A 124 -0.13 21.16 -32.53
N SER A 125 -0.06 22.46 -32.22
CA SER A 125 0.32 22.94 -30.89
C SER A 125 -0.82 22.90 -29.88
N ARG A 126 -0.94 21.78 -29.15
CA ARG A 126 -1.24 21.83 -27.71
C ARG A 126 0.04 21.49 -26.96
N ARG A 127 0.45 22.34 -26.01
CA ARG A 127 1.57 22.05 -25.10
C ARG A 127 1.20 20.86 -24.21
N ARG A 128 1.47 19.64 -24.67
CA ARG A 128 1.71 18.49 -23.80
C ARG A 128 3.13 18.63 -23.27
N SER A 129 3.30 18.90 -21.99
CA SER A 129 4.59 18.70 -21.33
C SER A 129 4.98 17.22 -21.47
N PRO A 130 6.23 16.90 -21.86
CA PRO A 130 6.68 15.52 -21.92
C PRO A 130 6.83 14.96 -20.50
N ARG A 131 6.07 13.91 -20.18
CA ARG A 131 6.02 13.27 -18.86
C ARG A 131 7.42 12.92 -18.35
N ALA A 132 7.86 13.60 -17.30
CA ALA A 132 9.17 13.41 -16.70
C ALA A 132 9.18 12.26 -15.67
N ALA A 133 9.19 11.01 -16.14
CA ALA A 133 9.41 9.83 -15.29
C ALA A 133 10.90 9.64 -14.93
N ALA A 134 11.53 10.68 -14.36
CA ALA A 134 12.91 10.66 -13.90
C ALA A 134 12.98 10.24 -12.42
N TRP A 135 12.87 8.94 -12.17
CA TRP A 135 13.05 8.38 -10.83
C TRP A 135 14.50 8.60 -10.40
N CYS A 136 14.71 9.38 -9.34
CA CYS A 136 16.04 9.51 -8.73
C CYS A 136 16.43 8.18 -8.09
N THR A 137 17.19 7.36 -8.82
CA THR A 137 17.86 6.20 -8.22
C THR A 137 18.94 6.70 -7.28
N CYS A 138 18.67 6.67 -5.98
CA CYS A 138 19.73 6.69 -4.98
C CYS A 138 20.60 5.45 -5.22
N SER A 139 21.76 5.63 -5.83
CA SER A 139 22.78 4.60 -5.92
C SER A 139 23.36 4.40 -4.52
N THR A 140 22.79 3.44 -3.79
CA THR A 140 23.38 2.95 -2.54
C THR A 140 24.76 2.39 -2.88
N GLY A 141 25.80 3.19 -2.62
CA GLY A 141 27.19 2.77 -2.76
C GLY A 141 27.41 1.47 -1.98
N ALA A 142 28.04 0.48 -2.61
CA ALA A 142 28.19 -0.85 -2.06
C ALA A 142 29.13 -0.86 -0.84
N ALA A 143 28.57 -0.62 0.35
CA ALA A 143 29.22 -0.89 1.62
C ALA A 143 29.04 -2.36 1.97
N THR A 144 30.07 -3.17 1.70
CA THR A 144 30.08 -4.62 1.97
C THR A 144 30.01 -4.89 3.49
N PRO A 145 28.96 -5.51 4.03
CA PRO A 145 28.94 -5.94 5.42
C PRO A 145 29.80 -7.20 5.55
N ARG A 146 30.94 -7.10 6.24
CA ARG A 146 31.76 -8.27 6.57
C ARG A 146 31.01 -9.16 7.57
N GLY A 147 30.84 -10.44 7.21
CA GLY A 147 30.74 -11.58 8.13
C GLY A 147 29.66 -11.54 9.23
N TRP A 148 28.48 -12.08 8.95
CA TRP A 148 27.52 -12.47 9.98
C TRP A 148 27.74 -13.96 10.34
N PRO A 149 28.11 -14.34 11.58
CA PRO A 149 28.27 -15.74 11.95
C PRO A 149 26.95 -16.52 11.88
N SER A 150 27.01 -17.74 11.32
CA SER A 150 25.88 -18.64 11.14
C SER A 150 25.37 -19.19 12.47
N ARG A 151 24.21 -18.71 12.92
CA ARG A 151 23.45 -19.36 14.00
C ARG A 151 22.92 -20.71 13.49
N ARG A 152 23.36 -21.79 14.15
CA ARG A 152 22.83 -23.14 13.96
C ARG A 152 21.35 -23.18 14.39
N SER A 153 20.53 -23.88 13.63
CA SER A 153 19.13 -24.15 13.97
C SER A 153 19.02 -25.01 15.23
N PRO A 154 18.06 -24.74 16.13
CA PRO A 154 17.67 -25.72 17.15
C PRO A 154 16.84 -26.85 16.53
N PRO A 155 16.85 -28.07 17.11
CA PRO A 155 16.02 -29.18 16.65
C PRO A 155 14.52 -28.98 17.02
N PRO A 156 13.59 -29.63 16.32
CA PRO A 156 12.15 -29.50 16.58
C PRO A 156 11.74 -30.17 17.90
N ALA A 157 10.84 -29.51 18.65
CA ALA A 157 10.21 -30.08 19.84
C ALA A 157 9.09 -31.06 19.46
N ALA A 158 8.91 -32.11 20.28
CA ALA A 158 7.96 -33.20 20.03
C ALA A 158 6.49 -32.80 20.25
N ALA A 159 5.58 -33.53 19.58
CA ALA A 159 4.14 -33.30 19.64
C ALA A 159 3.45 -34.00 20.84
N PRO A 160 2.36 -33.44 21.39
CA PRO A 160 1.45 -34.14 22.28
C PRO A 160 0.25 -34.77 21.53
N SER A 161 0.32 -36.09 21.43
CA SER A 161 -0.77 -37.10 21.40
C SER A 161 -2.27 -36.68 21.37
N SER A 162 -2.95 -37.17 20.33
CA SER A 162 -4.28 -37.82 20.33
C SER A 162 -5.48 -37.17 21.06
N TRP A 163 -6.45 -36.69 20.26
CA TRP A 163 -7.87 -36.67 20.64
C TRP A 163 -8.61 -37.82 19.96
N THR A 164 -8.92 -38.88 20.73
CA THR A 164 -9.67 -40.04 20.23
C THR A 164 -11.16 -39.85 20.50
N SER A 165 -11.92 -39.43 19.49
CA SER A 165 -13.39 -39.33 19.55
C SER A 165 -14.02 -40.70 19.78
N ARG A 166 -14.75 -40.88 20.89
CA ARG A 166 -15.46 -42.12 21.23
C ARG A 166 -16.96 -41.86 21.39
N PRO A 167 -17.84 -42.40 20.53
CA PRO A 167 -19.28 -42.15 20.63
C PRO A 167 -19.92 -43.05 21.69
N SER A 168 -20.44 -42.46 22.77
CA SER A 168 -21.17 -43.20 23.80
C SER A 168 -22.67 -43.31 23.44
N ARG A 169 -23.06 -44.39 22.77
CA ARG A 169 -24.45 -44.87 22.84
C ARG A 169 -24.72 -45.41 24.26
N ARG A 170 -25.82 -45.00 24.88
CA ARG A 170 -26.44 -45.72 26.01
C ARG A 170 -27.91 -45.98 25.69
N PRO A 171 -28.41 -47.21 25.83
CA PRO A 171 -29.84 -47.50 25.75
C PRO A 171 -30.54 -47.16 27.08
N VAL A 172 -31.81 -46.77 27.01
CA VAL A 172 -32.71 -46.75 28.17
C VAL A 172 -33.63 -47.97 28.08
N THR A 173 -33.58 -48.83 29.09
CA THR A 173 -34.41 -50.02 29.25
C THR A 173 -34.93 -50.11 30.69
N GLY A 174 -36.21 -50.44 30.86
CA GLY A 174 -36.91 -50.51 32.16
C GLY A 174 -38.12 -49.56 32.16
N ARG A 175 -39.36 -49.94 31.85
CA ARG A 175 -40.22 -51.11 32.17
C ARG A 175 -40.98 -50.96 33.49
N ARG A 176 -42.31 -50.81 33.36
CA ARG A 176 -43.40 -51.02 34.35
C ARG A 176 -43.37 -50.18 35.64
N SER A 177 -44.46 -49.42 35.82
CA SER A 177 -45.58 -49.86 36.68
C SER A 177 -46.88 -49.73 35.89
#